data_AF-A0A5S9PSA9-F1
#
_entry.id   AF-A0A5S9PSA9-F1
#
_cell.length_a   1.000
_cell.length_b   1.000
_cell.length_c   1.000
_cell.angle_alpha   90.00
_cell.angle_beta   90.00
_cell.angle_gamma   90.00
#
_symmetry.space_group_name_H-M   'P 1'
#
loop_
_entity.id
_entity.type
_entity.pdbx_description
1 polymer ?
#
loop_
_entity_poly.entity_id
_entity_poly.type
_entity_poly.pdbx_seq_one_letter_code
_entity_poly.pdbx_strand_id
1 'polypeptide(L)'
;MNTLGGFDPESGRNTHEAGRPTLIPVPSLLRSLLSDHLDPGYAAAANAGRPRGKGAERIWQLLAAVVVVAVFTLAWSQAQTTAPGVRESQQVLAGNVRSAEAEAEQLADRRDRLAAEVDAARRSRLDGDAVGRRLLADLDQADAAAAAVPVIGPGLTVTVTDPGASPDLTDVSEQRVDGSRQVILDRDLQLVVNSLWVSGAEAISVGGVRIGPNVTIRQAGGGILVDNQPIASPYVILAVGPPHAMQDVFDRSAGLRRLRLLETSYGVGVSVAGGDGLAVPAASVRDMIFARQSGPN
;
A
#
# COMPACT_ATOMS: atom_id res chain seq x y z
N MET A 1 54.82 51.58 -4.43
CA MET A 1 54.20 52.43 -5.47
C MET A 1 52.88 51.82 -5.90
N ASN A 2 51.76 52.50 -5.61
CA ASN A 2 50.53 52.45 -6.42
C ASN A 2 49.64 53.63 -6.00
N THR A 3 49.85 54.78 -6.62
CA THR A 3 49.02 55.98 -6.43
C THR A 3 47.81 55.87 -7.37
N LEU A 4 46.68 55.44 -6.83
CA LEU A 4 45.38 55.53 -7.50
C LEU A 4 45.03 57.02 -7.64
N GLY A 5 44.71 57.43 -8.87
CA GLY A 5 44.45 58.82 -9.25
C GLY A 5 43.29 59.41 -8.44
N GLY A 6 43.64 60.35 -7.55
CA GLY A 6 42.67 61.23 -6.91
C GLY A 6 42.25 62.32 -7.89
N PHE A 7 40.95 62.59 -7.96
CA PHE A 7 40.40 63.75 -8.63
C PHE A 7 40.88 65.02 -7.91
N ASP A 8 41.60 65.88 -8.62
CA ASP A 8 42.06 67.17 -8.09
C ASP A 8 40.93 68.20 -8.23
N PRO A 9 40.37 68.72 -7.11
CA PRO A 9 39.28 69.68 -7.14
C PRO A 9 39.65 71.02 -7.81
N GLU A 10 40.93 71.27 -8.06
CA GLU A 10 41.44 72.48 -8.73
C GLU A 10 41.63 72.31 -10.25
N SER A 11 41.47 71.09 -10.78
CA SER A 11 41.64 70.81 -12.21
C SER A 11 40.53 71.48 -13.04
N GLY A 12 40.89 72.55 -13.78
CA GLY A 12 39.98 73.29 -14.65
C GLY A 12 39.85 74.79 -14.39
N ARG A 13 40.63 75.37 -13.46
CA ARG A 13 40.68 76.84 -13.29
C ARG A 13 41.58 77.49 -14.35
N ASN A 14 41.02 78.41 -15.15
CA ASN A 14 41.79 79.28 -16.04
C ASN A 14 42.48 80.40 -15.24
N THR A 15 43.66 80.83 -15.67
CA THR A 15 44.39 81.99 -15.12
C THR A 15 43.55 83.26 -15.26
N HIS A 16 43.44 84.03 -14.17
CA HIS A 16 42.58 85.20 -14.02
C HIS A 16 42.82 86.29 -15.08
N GLU A 17 41.77 86.62 -15.84
CA GLU A 17 41.56 87.95 -16.43
C GLU A 17 40.26 88.54 -15.85
N ALA A 18 40.27 89.82 -15.50
CA ALA A 18 39.16 90.47 -14.80
C ALA A 18 37.94 90.68 -15.72
N GLY A 19 36.78 90.13 -15.33
CA GLY A 19 35.48 90.55 -15.87
C GLY A 19 34.56 89.49 -16.51
N ARG A 20 34.83 88.18 -16.39
CA ARG A 20 33.89 87.13 -16.87
C ARG A 20 33.54 86.08 -15.80
N PRO A 21 32.29 85.57 -15.78
CA PRO A 21 31.86 84.57 -14.81
C PRO A 21 32.51 83.20 -15.08
N THR A 22 33.00 82.55 -14.01
CA THR A 22 33.92 81.40 -14.04
C THR A 22 33.25 80.03 -13.90
N LEU A 23 31.92 79.92 -13.95
CA LEU A 23 31.22 78.64 -13.74
C LEU A 23 30.30 78.31 -14.92
N ILE A 24 30.57 77.19 -15.58
CA ILE A 24 29.62 76.55 -16.50
C ILE A 24 28.57 75.84 -15.62
N PRO A 25 27.28 76.21 -15.69
CA PRO A 25 26.25 75.56 -14.89
C PRO A 25 25.95 74.17 -15.49
N VAL A 26 26.45 73.12 -14.84
CA VAL A 26 26.00 71.75 -15.13
C VAL A 26 24.64 71.51 -14.45
N PRO A 27 23.66 70.87 -15.13
CA PRO A 27 22.35 70.58 -14.56
C PRO A 27 22.44 69.73 -13.27
N SER A 28 21.64 70.08 -12.26
CA SER A 28 21.66 69.50 -10.90
C SER A 28 21.50 67.96 -10.85
N LEU A 29 20.88 67.37 -11.87
CA LEU A 29 20.67 65.93 -11.98
C LEU A 29 21.96 65.12 -12.21
N LEU A 30 22.89 65.66 -13.01
CA LEU A 30 24.19 64.99 -13.22
C LEU A 30 25.07 65.10 -11.98
N ARG A 31 24.93 66.18 -11.19
CA ARG A 31 25.63 66.32 -9.92
C ARG A 31 25.13 65.31 -8.88
N SER A 32 23.81 65.13 -8.74
CA SER A 32 23.22 64.16 -7.81
C SER A 32 23.65 62.73 -8.12
N LEU A 33 23.67 62.32 -9.40
CA LEU A 33 24.13 60.98 -9.81
C LEU A 33 25.63 60.73 -9.63
N LEU A 34 26.45 61.79 -9.56
CA LEU A 34 27.90 61.73 -9.40
C LEU A 34 28.39 61.92 -7.95
N SER A 35 27.50 62.27 -7.02
CA SER A 35 27.86 62.45 -5.61
C SER A 35 27.03 61.60 -4.64
N ASP A 36 25.85 61.14 -5.04
CA ASP A 36 24.93 60.37 -4.19
C ASP A 36 24.69 58.98 -4.79
N HIS A 37 25.68 58.11 -4.64
CA HIS A 37 25.71 56.77 -5.25
C HIS A 37 25.15 55.66 -4.34
N LEU A 38 24.67 56.00 -3.15
CA LEU A 38 24.25 55.04 -2.14
C LEU A 38 22.73 55.11 -1.98
N ASP A 39 22.06 54.00 -2.33
CA ASP A 39 20.63 53.80 -2.13
C ASP A 39 20.27 54.07 -0.64
N PRO A 40 19.23 54.87 -0.33
CA PRO A 40 18.76 55.10 1.03
C PRO A 40 18.54 53.82 1.84
N GLY A 41 18.18 52.70 1.18
CA GLY A 41 18.08 51.38 1.81
C GLY A 41 19.41 50.85 2.36
N TYR A 42 20.52 51.14 1.69
CA TYR A 42 21.88 50.79 2.14
C TYR A 42 22.33 51.66 3.31
N ALA A 43 22.01 52.96 3.30
CA ALA A 43 22.31 53.85 4.42
C ALA A 43 21.51 53.48 5.69
N ALA A 44 20.27 53.01 5.53
CA ALA A 44 19.46 52.50 6.64
C ALA A 44 20.00 51.17 7.19
N ALA A 45 20.47 50.25 6.34
CA ALA A 45 21.11 49.00 6.75
C ALA A 45 22.47 49.20 7.44
N ALA A 46 23.26 50.18 6.97
CA ALA A 46 24.53 50.55 7.59
C ALA A 46 24.35 51.19 8.98
N ASN A 47 23.24 51.93 9.20
CA ASN A 47 22.92 52.56 10.48
C ASN A 47 22.11 51.65 11.43
N ALA A 48 21.53 50.54 10.94
CA ALA A 48 20.80 49.57 11.75
C ALA A 48 21.72 48.66 12.61
N GLY A 49 23.03 48.71 12.41
CA GLY A 49 24.00 47.86 13.09
C GLY A 49 24.76 48.55 14.21
N ARG A 50 24.12 48.89 15.34
CA ARG A 50 24.89 48.90 16.60
C ARG A 50 25.24 47.43 16.88
N PRO A 51 26.52 47.03 16.90
CA PRO A 51 26.85 45.68 17.31
C PRO A 51 26.33 45.53 18.74
N ARG A 52 25.33 44.66 18.94
CA ARG A 52 25.04 44.17 20.28
C ARG A 52 26.39 43.72 20.82
N GLY A 53 26.86 44.32 21.92
CA GLY A 53 28.18 44.00 22.45
C GLY A 53 28.33 42.48 22.55
N LYS A 54 29.48 41.93 22.19
CA LYS A 54 29.70 40.46 22.05
C LYS A 54 29.17 39.64 23.25
N GLY A 55 29.05 40.24 24.43
CA GLY A 55 28.38 39.66 25.60
C GLY A 55 26.85 39.55 25.49
N ALA A 56 26.14 40.57 25.00
CA ALA A 56 24.69 40.56 24.82
C ALA A 56 24.23 39.55 23.77
N GLU A 57 25.02 39.35 22.71
CA GLU A 57 24.77 38.33 21.68
C GLU A 57 24.98 36.91 22.23
N ARG A 58 26.05 36.68 23.00
CA ARG A 58 26.29 35.41 23.70
C ARG A 58 25.20 35.08 24.73
N ILE A 59 24.72 36.08 25.47
CA ILE A 59 23.61 35.91 26.42
C ILE A 59 22.33 35.51 25.68
N TRP A 60 22.04 36.13 24.54
CA TRP A 60 20.87 35.78 23.72
C TRP A 60 20.97 34.38 23.11
N GLN A 61 22.15 33.98 22.64
CA GLN A 61 22.41 32.62 22.15
C GLN A 61 22.26 31.58 23.27
N LEU A 62 22.76 31.86 24.48
CA LEU A 62 22.58 30.99 25.64
C LEU A 62 21.10 30.86 26.03
N LEU A 63 20.35 31.97 26.04
CA LEU A 63 18.92 31.95 26.30
C LEU A 63 18.15 31.13 25.25
N ALA A 64 18.46 31.31 23.96
CA ALA A 64 17.87 30.53 22.89
C ALA A 64 18.20 29.03 23.03
N ALA A 65 19.44 28.68 23.34
CA ALA A 65 19.87 27.30 23.58
C ALA A 65 19.12 26.67 24.76
N VAL A 66 18.97 27.41 25.87
CA VAL A 66 18.20 26.94 27.05
C VAL A 66 16.74 26.71 26.69
N VAL A 67 16.11 27.60 25.92
CA VAL A 67 14.72 27.41 25.46
C VAL A 67 14.60 26.18 24.56
N VAL A 68 15.51 25.99 23.61
CA VAL A 68 15.51 24.80 22.73
C VAL A 68 15.67 23.52 23.56
N VAL A 69 16.62 23.48 24.50
CA VAL A 69 16.80 22.32 25.39
C VAL A 69 15.56 22.07 26.24
N ALA A 70 14.94 23.12 26.79
CA ALA A 70 13.72 23.00 27.59
C ALA A 70 12.53 22.47 26.78
N VAL A 71 12.35 22.94 25.54
CA VAL A 71 11.31 22.44 24.63
C VAL A 71 11.58 20.98 24.25
N PHE A 72 12.82 20.62 23.93
CA PHE A 72 13.19 19.23 23.59
C PHE A 72 13.01 18.28 24.78
N THR A 73 13.37 18.70 25.99
CA THR A 73 13.17 17.89 27.21
C THR A 73 11.70 17.74 27.57
N LEU A 74 10.88 18.79 27.40
CA LEU A 74 9.43 18.67 27.56
C LEU A 74 8.82 17.72 26.52
N ALA A 75 9.22 17.85 25.24
CA ALA A 75 8.76 17.00 24.16
C ALA A 75 9.18 15.54 24.37
N TRP A 76 10.42 15.31 24.81
CA TRP A 76 10.94 13.98 25.15
C TRP A 76 10.18 13.36 26.33
N SER A 77 9.91 14.14 27.38
CA SER A 77 9.12 13.72 28.54
C SER A 77 7.70 13.31 28.15
N GLN A 78 7.01 14.11 27.33
CA GLN A 78 5.69 13.75 26.80
C GLN A 78 5.73 12.51 25.88
N ALA A 79 6.78 12.36 25.06
CA ALA A 79 6.94 11.18 24.22
C ALA A 79 7.13 9.90 25.05
N GLN A 80 7.88 9.99 26.16
CA GLN A 80 8.12 8.86 27.06
C GLN A 80 6.87 8.42 27.83
N THR A 81 5.96 9.35 28.14
CA THR A 81 4.70 9.03 28.87
C THR A 81 3.57 8.56 27.95
N THR A 82 3.58 8.95 26.68
CA THR A 82 2.55 8.53 25.70
C THR A 82 2.87 7.17 25.04
N ALA A 83 4.16 6.85 24.85
CA ALA A 83 4.59 5.61 24.21
C ALA A 83 4.15 4.29 24.92
N PRO A 84 4.11 4.19 26.26
CA PRO A 84 3.69 2.96 26.96
C PRO A 84 2.20 2.64 26.75
N GLY A 85 1.32 3.64 26.88
CA GLY A 85 -0.14 3.45 26.78
C GLY A 85 -0.60 3.06 25.37
N VAL A 86 0.07 3.58 24.33
CA VAL A 86 -0.19 3.18 22.94
C VAL A 86 0.26 1.73 22.68
N ARG A 87 1.40 1.30 23.23
CA ARG A 87 1.89 -0.08 23.06
C ARG A 87 1.03 -1.10 23.80
N GLU A 88 0.58 -0.79 25.01
CA GLU A 88 -0.31 -1.67 25.78
C GLU A 88 -1.67 -1.82 25.08
N SER A 89 -2.25 -0.71 24.59
CA SER A 89 -3.49 -0.74 23.81
C SER A 89 -3.35 -1.54 22.52
N GLN A 90 -2.22 -1.42 21.81
CA GLN A 90 -1.91 -2.21 20.62
C GLN A 90 -1.76 -3.71 20.93
N GLN A 91 -1.14 -4.06 22.05
CA GLN A 91 -0.99 -5.47 22.46
C GLN A 91 -2.33 -6.11 22.83
N VAL A 92 -3.19 -5.39 23.57
CA VAL A 92 -4.54 -5.84 23.89
C VAL A 92 -5.37 -6.01 22.61
N LEU A 93 -5.31 -5.03 21.69
CA LEU A 93 -6.01 -5.12 20.41
C LEU A 93 -5.52 -6.33 19.59
N ALA A 94 -4.20 -6.53 19.48
CA ALA A 94 -3.65 -7.67 18.76
C ALA A 94 -4.01 -9.01 19.41
N GLY A 95 -4.11 -9.04 20.75
CA GLY A 95 -4.62 -10.20 21.49
C GLY A 95 -6.08 -10.49 21.14
N ASN A 96 -6.94 -9.47 21.16
CA ASN A 96 -8.36 -9.61 20.83
C ASN A 96 -8.58 -10.06 19.39
N VAL A 97 -7.81 -9.52 18.43
CA VAL A 97 -7.85 -9.94 17.02
C VAL A 97 -7.48 -11.42 16.88
N ARG A 98 -6.37 -11.86 17.48
CA ARG A 98 -5.97 -13.29 17.43
C ARG A 98 -7.00 -14.21 18.07
N SER A 99 -7.60 -13.80 19.18
CA SER A 99 -8.67 -14.60 19.82
C SER A 99 -9.91 -14.69 18.93
N ALA A 100 -10.31 -13.59 18.30
CA ALA A 100 -11.45 -13.57 17.38
C ALA A 100 -11.17 -14.40 16.10
N GLU A 101 -9.94 -14.36 15.58
CA GLU A 101 -9.50 -15.20 14.46
C GLU A 101 -9.57 -16.70 14.82
N ALA A 102 -9.05 -17.08 15.98
CA ALA A 102 -9.10 -18.46 16.46
C ALA A 102 -10.54 -18.95 16.70
N GLU A 103 -11.41 -18.08 17.22
CA GLU A 103 -12.84 -18.40 17.37
C GLU A 103 -13.54 -18.58 16.02
N ALA A 104 -13.23 -17.70 15.05
CA ALA A 104 -13.75 -17.80 13.69
C ALA A 104 -13.31 -19.10 12.99
N GLU A 105 -12.06 -19.52 13.18
CA GLU A 105 -11.53 -20.80 12.67
C GLU A 105 -12.25 -21.99 13.31
N GLN A 106 -12.43 -21.99 14.64
CA GLN A 106 -13.19 -23.05 15.33
C GLN A 106 -14.66 -23.13 14.87
N LEU A 107 -15.30 -21.98 14.65
CA LEU A 107 -16.66 -21.91 14.13
C LEU A 107 -16.73 -22.45 12.69
N ALA A 108 -15.74 -22.15 11.85
CA ALA A 108 -15.63 -22.67 10.49
C ALA A 108 -15.47 -24.20 10.48
N ASP A 109 -14.56 -24.74 11.29
CA ASP A 109 -14.36 -26.19 11.43
C ASP A 109 -15.63 -26.90 11.91
N ARG A 110 -16.32 -26.30 12.90
CA ARG A 110 -17.57 -26.84 13.42
C ARG A 110 -18.66 -26.83 12.36
N ARG A 111 -18.78 -25.75 11.58
CA ARG A 111 -19.72 -25.66 10.45
C ARG A 111 -19.44 -26.76 9.44
N ASP A 112 -18.19 -26.96 9.06
CA ASP A 112 -17.81 -27.95 8.04
C ASP A 112 -18.09 -29.38 8.51
N ARG A 113 -17.81 -29.66 9.79
CA ARG A 113 -18.17 -30.94 10.41
C ARG A 113 -19.68 -31.16 10.42
N LEU A 114 -20.46 -30.16 10.84
CA LEU A 114 -21.93 -30.27 10.87
C LEU A 114 -22.51 -30.44 9.46
N ALA A 115 -21.95 -29.76 8.46
CA ALA A 115 -22.34 -29.92 7.07
C ALA A 115 -22.12 -31.37 6.59
N ALA A 116 -20.97 -31.96 6.91
CA ALA A 116 -20.68 -33.36 6.61
C ALA A 116 -21.61 -34.34 7.35
N GLU A 117 -21.94 -34.08 8.62
CA GLU A 117 -22.90 -34.88 9.38
C GLU A 117 -24.32 -34.82 8.79
N VAL A 118 -24.76 -33.64 8.34
CA VAL A 118 -26.06 -33.44 7.66
C VAL A 118 -26.10 -34.20 6.34
N ASP A 119 -25.04 -34.11 5.54
CA ASP A 119 -24.93 -34.83 4.27
C ASP A 119 -25.00 -36.37 4.47
N ALA A 120 -24.22 -36.91 5.40
CA ALA A 120 -24.25 -38.34 5.73
C ALA A 120 -25.65 -38.80 6.20
N ALA A 121 -26.33 -37.98 7.01
CA ALA A 121 -27.68 -38.26 7.46
C ALA A 121 -28.72 -38.21 6.32
N ARG A 122 -28.55 -37.32 5.33
CA ARG A 122 -29.41 -37.28 4.12
C ARG A 122 -29.23 -38.53 3.28
N ARG A 123 -27.98 -38.89 2.97
CA ARG A 123 -27.64 -40.06 2.16
C ARG A 123 -28.19 -41.35 2.76
N SER A 124 -27.97 -41.58 4.06
CA SER A 124 -28.47 -42.79 4.75
C SER A 124 -30.00 -42.94 4.71
N ARG A 125 -30.76 -41.84 4.63
CA ARG A 125 -32.23 -41.87 4.56
C ARG A 125 -32.78 -42.08 3.16
N LEU A 126 -32.00 -41.74 2.12
CA LEU A 126 -32.45 -41.73 0.73
C LEU A 126 -31.95 -42.92 -0.10
N ASP A 127 -31.09 -43.78 0.45
CA ASP A 127 -30.49 -44.91 -0.28
C ASP A 127 -31.47 -46.08 -0.54
N GLY A 128 -32.65 -46.07 0.10
CA GLY A 128 -33.55 -47.24 0.15
C GLY A 128 -34.41 -47.52 -1.09
N ASP A 129 -34.66 -46.54 -1.96
CA ASP A 129 -35.54 -46.73 -3.13
C ASP A 129 -35.09 -45.95 -4.39
N ALA A 130 -35.82 -46.14 -5.50
CA ALA A 130 -35.49 -45.49 -6.77
C ALA A 130 -35.71 -43.97 -6.76
N VAL A 131 -36.62 -43.47 -5.92
CA VAL A 131 -36.92 -42.04 -5.78
C VAL A 131 -35.80 -41.35 -5.02
N GLY A 132 -35.37 -41.93 -3.90
CA GLY A 132 -34.28 -41.42 -3.09
C GLY A 132 -32.95 -41.42 -3.85
N ARG A 133 -32.64 -42.47 -4.64
CA ARG A 133 -31.46 -42.46 -5.51
C ARG A 133 -31.48 -41.34 -6.56
N ARG A 134 -32.65 -41.04 -7.13
CA ARG A 134 -32.80 -39.92 -8.07
C ARG A 134 -32.59 -38.59 -7.36
N LEU A 135 -33.19 -38.40 -6.19
CA LEU A 135 -33.02 -37.20 -5.39
C LEU A 135 -31.56 -36.99 -4.96
N LEU A 136 -30.82 -38.07 -4.66
CA LEU A 136 -29.39 -37.99 -4.36
C LEU A 136 -28.57 -37.58 -5.59
N ALA A 137 -28.89 -38.09 -6.78
CA ALA A 137 -28.22 -37.67 -8.00
C ALA A 137 -28.46 -36.17 -8.30
N ASP A 138 -29.70 -35.69 -8.11
CA ASP A 138 -30.04 -34.27 -8.27
C ASP A 138 -29.32 -33.41 -7.23
N LEU A 139 -29.21 -33.90 -5.98
CA LEU A 139 -28.46 -33.24 -4.90
C LEU A 139 -26.96 -33.16 -5.22
N ASP A 140 -26.33 -34.26 -5.65
CA ASP A 140 -24.91 -34.28 -6.00
C ASP A 140 -24.60 -33.29 -7.14
N GLN A 141 -25.50 -33.18 -8.13
CA GLN A 141 -25.37 -32.19 -9.21
C GLN A 141 -25.48 -30.75 -8.69
N ALA A 142 -26.44 -30.49 -7.78
CA ALA A 142 -26.60 -29.18 -7.17
C ALA A 142 -25.40 -28.81 -6.29
N ASP A 143 -24.89 -29.75 -5.50
CA ASP A 143 -23.73 -29.56 -4.63
C ASP A 143 -22.46 -29.30 -5.44
N ALA A 144 -22.28 -30.00 -6.56
CA ALA A 144 -21.18 -29.71 -7.49
C ALA A 144 -21.28 -28.28 -8.06
N ALA A 145 -22.47 -27.86 -8.50
CA ALA A 145 -22.69 -26.51 -9.03
C ALA A 145 -22.52 -25.41 -7.97
N ALA A 146 -22.86 -25.71 -6.71
CA ALA A 146 -22.65 -24.82 -5.58
C ALA A 146 -21.21 -24.82 -5.04
N ALA A 147 -20.34 -25.67 -5.58
CA ALA A 147 -19.01 -25.98 -5.04
C ALA A 147 -19.04 -26.49 -3.58
N ALA A 148 -20.15 -27.10 -3.16
CA ALA A 148 -20.42 -27.57 -1.81
C ALA A 148 -19.69 -28.87 -1.44
N VAL A 149 -19.06 -29.52 -2.43
CA VAL A 149 -18.30 -30.76 -2.25
C VAL A 149 -16.81 -30.55 -2.49
N PRO A 150 -15.94 -31.19 -1.70
CA PRO A 150 -14.51 -31.16 -1.96
C PRO A 150 -14.18 -31.87 -3.28
N VAL A 151 -13.12 -31.43 -3.94
CA VAL A 151 -12.66 -32.00 -5.21
C VAL A 151 -11.20 -32.39 -5.06
N ILE A 152 -10.87 -33.61 -5.47
CA ILE A 152 -9.49 -34.11 -5.51
C ILE A 152 -9.19 -34.53 -6.94
N GLY A 153 -8.08 -34.07 -7.49
CA GLY A 153 -7.70 -34.43 -8.85
C GLY A 153 -6.34 -33.88 -9.27
N PRO A 154 -5.92 -34.17 -10.51
CA PRO A 154 -4.74 -33.54 -11.09
C PRO A 154 -4.98 -32.05 -11.35
N GLY A 155 -3.91 -31.27 -11.49
CA GLY A 155 -4.05 -29.86 -11.81
C GLY A 155 -2.78 -29.04 -11.63
N LEU A 156 -2.96 -27.75 -11.37
CA LEU A 156 -1.90 -26.76 -11.19
C LEU A 156 -1.94 -26.13 -9.80
N THR A 157 -0.75 -25.94 -9.23
CA THR A 157 -0.49 -25.09 -8.07
C THR A 157 0.23 -23.85 -8.55
N VAL A 158 -0.41 -22.69 -8.41
CA VAL A 158 0.20 -21.38 -8.65
C VAL A 158 0.53 -20.76 -7.29
N THR A 159 1.80 -20.49 -7.05
CA THR A 159 2.26 -19.83 -5.83
C THR A 159 2.80 -18.46 -6.17
N VAL A 160 2.22 -17.43 -5.57
CA VAL A 160 2.63 -16.05 -5.72
C VAL A 160 3.14 -15.53 -4.39
N THR A 161 4.36 -15.02 -4.34
CA THR A 161 4.97 -14.49 -3.12
C THR A 161 5.31 -13.03 -3.32
N ASP A 162 4.81 -12.17 -2.43
CA ASP A 162 5.27 -10.78 -2.37
C ASP A 162 6.79 -10.71 -2.25
N PRO A 163 7.43 -9.66 -2.80
CA PRO A 163 8.88 -9.52 -2.70
C PRO A 163 9.35 -9.50 -1.23
N GLY A 164 10.57 -9.99 -1.02
CA GLY A 164 11.30 -9.73 0.23
C GLY A 164 11.49 -8.22 0.46
N ALA A 165 12.02 -7.84 1.63
CA ALA A 165 12.38 -6.44 1.89
C ALA A 165 13.45 -5.98 0.88
N SER A 166 13.04 -5.27 -0.17
CA SER A 166 13.97 -4.51 -1.01
C SER A 166 13.95 -3.06 -0.54
N PRO A 167 15.11 -2.37 -0.44
CA PRO A 167 15.14 -0.94 -0.20
C PRO A 167 14.57 -0.23 -1.44
N ASP A 168 13.75 0.79 -1.22
CA ASP A 168 13.24 1.73 -2.23
C ASP A 168 12.42 1.15 -3.38
N LEU A 169 11.11 1.04 -3.15
CA LEU A 169 10.11 1.17 -4.21
C LEU A 169 9.19 2.33 -3.85
N THR A 170 9.61 3.54 -4.25
CA THR A 170 8.80 4.76 -4.21
C THR A 170 7.77 4.73 -5.34
N ASP A 171 6.79 3.84 -5.26
CA ASP A 171 5.62 3.90 -6.15
C ASP A 171 4.35 4.11 -5.33
N VAL A 172 3.77 5.29 -5.60
CA VAL A 172 2.69 5.96 -4.90
C VAL A 172 1.39 5.68 -5.63
N SER A 173 0.85 4.48 -5.41
CA SER A 173 -0.55 4.23 -5.71
C SER A 173 -1.16 3.42 -4.57
N GLU A 174 -2.11 4.05 -3.90
CA GLU A 174 -2.92 3.57 -2.77
C GLU A 174 -2.26 3.61 -1.38
N GLN A 175 -3.14 3.83 -0.40
CA GLN A 175 -2.94 3.85 1.06
C GLN A 175 -2.29 2.56 1.56
N ARG A 176 -1.01 2.37 1.24
CA ARG A 176 -0.19 1.31 1.81
C ARG A 176 0.00 1.66 3.28
N VAL A 177 -0.19 0.69 4.17
CA VAL A 177 0.28 0.84 5.55
C VAL A 177 1.79 1.04 5.48
N ASP A 178 2.34 2.09 6.08
CA ASP A 178 3.78 2.35 6.08
C ASP A 178 4.54 1.07 6.49
N GLY A 179 5.45 0.61 5.62
CA GLY A 179 6.23 -0.61 5.80
C GLY A 179 5.60 -1.91 5.28
N SER A 180 4.39 -1.88 4.70
CA SER A 180 3.84 -3.08 4.03
C SER A 180 4.61 -3.39 2.76
N ARG A 181 4.90 -4.68 2.54
CA ARG A 181 5.64 -5.20 1.38
C ARG A 181 4.73 -5.83 0.34
N GLN A 182 3.42 -5.66 0.52
CA GLN A 182 2.41 -6.25 -0.34
C GLN A 182 2.39 -5.50 -1.67
N VAL A 183 2.73 -6.22 -2.72
CA VAL A 183 2.67 -5.76 -4.12
C VAL A 183 1.46 -6.37 -4.81
N ILE A 184 1.11 -7.61 -4.46
CA ILE A 184 -0.05 -8.29 -5.02
C ILE A 184 -1.34 -7.63 -4.54
N LEU A 185 -2.24 -7.33 -5.49
CA LEU A 185 -3.57 -6.83 -5.21
C LEU A 185 -4.62 -7.92 -5.40
N ASP A 186 -5.80 -7.71 -4.79
CA ASP A 186 -6.97 -8.57 -4.97
C ASP A 186 -7.31 -8.80 -6.46
N ARG A 187 -7.24 -7.75 -7.28
CA ARG A 187 -7.48 -7.75 -8.73
C ARG A 187 -6.54 -8.69 -9.48
N ASP A 188 -5.29 -8.81 -9.03
CA ASP A 188 -4.30 -9.67 -9.65
C ASP A 188 -4.67 -11.14 -9.42
N LEU A 189 -5.09 -11.49 -8.20
CA LEU A 189 -5.59 -12.82 -7.88
C LEU A 189 -6.89 -13.14 -8.62
N GLN A 190 -7.83 -12.19 -8.71
CA GLN A 190 -9.05 -12.34 -9.52
C GLN A 190 -8.72 -12.65 -10.98
N LEU A 191 -7.75 -11.94 -11.57
CA LEU A 191 -7.33 -12.16 -12.95
C LEU A 191 -6.72 -13.55 -13.16
N VAL A 192 -5.93 -14.04 -12.18
CA VAL A 192 -5.36 -15.39 -12.20
C VAL A 192 -6.46 -16.45 -12.10
N VAL A 193 -7.39 -16.32 -11.16
CA VAL A 193 -8.54 -17.23 -11.01
C VAL A 193 -9.36 -17.29 -12.29
N ASN A 194 -9.72 -16.14 -12.87
CA ASN A 194 -10.44 -16.09 -14.14
C ASN A 194 -9.66 -16.74 -15.28
N SER A 195 -8.34 -16.55 -15.31
CA SER A 195 -7.47 -17.18 -16.32
C SER A 195 -7.42 -18.70 -16.17
N LEU A 196 -7.42 -19.22 -14.94
CA LEU A 196 -7.47 -20.66 -14.67
C LEU A 196 -8.81 -21.27 -15.08
N TRP A 197 -9.93 -20.59 -14.81
CA TRP A 197 -11.25 -21.00 -15.31
C TRP A 197 -11.27 -21.09 -16.84
N VAL A 198 -10.76 -20.06 -17.53
CA VAL A 198 -10.63 -20.06 -19.01
C VAL A 198 -9.70 -21.17 -19.50
N SER A 199 -8.72 -21.57 -18.68
CA SER A 199 -7.78 -22.65 -18.98
C SER A 199 -8.36 -24.04 -18.75
N GLY A 200 -9.61 -24.16 -18.29
CA GLY A 200 -10.29 -25.45 -18.09
C GLY A 200 -10.12 -26.02 -16.67
N ALA A 201 -9.86 -25.17 -15.67
CA ALA A 201 -10.02 -25.57 -14.29
C ALA A 201 -11.49 -25.96 -14.00
N GLU A 202 -11.68 -27.01 -13.21
CA GLU A 202 -12.97 -27.54 -12.77
C GLU A 202 -13.25 -27.17 -11.29
N ALA A 203 -12.20 -27.00 -10.50
CA ALA A 203 -12.28 -26.48 -9.14
C ALA A 203 -11.05 -25.62 -8.82
N ILE A 204 -11.25 -24.50 -8.13
CA ILE A 204 -10.17 -23.60 -7.74
C ILE A 204 -10.27 -23.28 -6.25
N SER A 205 -9.14 -23.21 -5.54
CA SER A 205 -9.07 -22.55 -4.23
C SER A 205 -7.97 -21.48 -4.20
N VAL A 206 -8.19 -20.43 -3.43
CA VAL A 206 -7.20 -19.37 -3.16
C VAL A 206 -6.98 -19.28 -1.65
N GLY A 207 -5.74 -19.48 -1.19
CA GLY A 207 -5.42 -19.47 0.24
C GLY A 207 -6.21 -20.49 1.05
N GLY A 208 -6.54 -21.64 0.45
CA GLY A 208 -7.37 -22.67 1.07
C GLY A 208 -8.88 -22.44 0.98
N VAL A 209 -9.35 -21.32 0.43
CA VAL A 209 -10.80 -21.06 0.27
C VAL A 209 -11.26 -21.50 -1.12
N ARG A 210 -12.23 -22.42 -1.19
CA ARG A 210 -12.86 -22.87 -2.45
C ARG A 210 -13.55 -21.70 -3.14
N ILE A 211 -13.22 -21.45 -4.40
CA ILE A 211 -13.90 -20.48 -5.23
C ILE A 211 -15.20 -21.11 -5.75
N GLY A 212 -16.33 -20.57 -5.28
CA GLY A 212 -17.67 -20.91 -5.72
C GLY A 212 -18.44 -19.68 -6.22
N PRO A 213 -19.72 -19.83 -6.60
CA PRO A 213 -20.50 -18.77 -7.29
C PRO A 213 -20.61 -17.45 -6.53
N ASN A 214 -20.60 -17.49 -5.20
CA ASN A 214 -20.80 -16.31 -4.33
C ASN A 214 -19.54 -15.88 -3.58
N VAL A 215 -18.38 -16.45 -3.93
CA VAL A 215 -17.11 -16.13 -3.28
C VAL A 215 -16.55 -14.83 -3.84
N THR A 216 -16.04 -13.99 -2.94
CA THR A 216 -15.44 -12.71 -3.28
C THR A 216 -13.95 -12.72 -2.97
N ILE A 217 -13.15 -12.06 -3.82
CA ILE A 217 -11.75 -11.76 -3.54
C ILE A 217 -11.68 -10.24 -3.48
N ARG A 218 -11.35 -9.65 -2.33
CA ARG A 218 -11.39 -8.19 -2.16
C ARG A 218 -10.28 -7.68 -1.26
N GLN A 219 -9.84 -6.46 -1.51
CA GLN A 219 -8.92 -5.75 -0.63
C GLN A 219 -9.67 -5.06 0.51
N ALA A 220 -9.21 -5.24 1.75
CA ALA A 220 -9.75 -4.54 2.92
C ALA A 220 -8.67 -4.38 4.00
N GLY A 221 -8.60 -3.19 4.61
CA GLY A 221 -7.69 -2.94 5.74
C GLY A 221 -6.20 -3.15 5.43
N GLY A 222 -5.80 -3.04 4.15
CA GLY A 222 -4.42 -3.29 3.71
C GLY A 222 -4.06 -4.76 3.45
N GLY A 223 -5.02 -5.69 3.55
CA GLY A 223 -4.84 -7.10 3.20
C GLY A 223 -5.86 -7.59 2.17
N ILE A 224 -5.70 -8.83 1.70
CA ILE A 224 -6.64 -9.47 0.77
C ILE A 224 -7.52 -10.44 1.55
N LEU A 225 -8.83 -10.38 1.29
CA LEU A 225 -9.82 -11.30 1.84
C LEU A 225 -10.38 -12.18 0.72
N VAL A 226 -10.50 -13.48 0.97
CA VAL A 226 -11.23 -14.44 0.13
C VAL A 226 -12.40 -14.97 0.94
N ASP A 227 -13.63 -14.71 0.50
CA ASP A 227 -14.86 -14.97 1.25
C ASP A 227 -14.80 -14.47 2.70
N ASN A 228 -14.31 -13.24 2.90
CA ASN A 228 -14.05 -12.61 4.20
C ASN A 228 -12.96 -13.28 5.06
N GLN A 229 -12.27 -14.31 4.58
CA GLN A 229 -11.10 -14.87 5.24
C GLN A 229 -9.83 -14.15 4.79
N PRO A 230 -9.04 -13.57 5.70
CA PRO A 230 -7.78 -12.94 5.33
C PRO A 230 -6.78 -13.97 4.81
N ILE A 231 -6.11 -13.62 3.71
CA ILE A 231 -5.02 -14.40 3.14
C ILE A 231 -3.76 -13.54 3.04
N ALA A 232 -2.61 -14.17 3.20
CA ALA A 232 -1.30 -13.51 3.16
C ALA A 232 -0.34 -14.25 2.24
N SER A 233 0.71 -13.55 1.80
CA SER A 233 1.81 -14.14 1.06
C SER A 233 2.49 -15.26 1.89
N PRO A 234 2.78 -16.44 1.30
CA PRO A 234 2.56 -16.81 -0.11
C PRO A 234 1.10 -17.11 -0.44
N TYR A 235 0.60 -16.52 -1.53
CA TYR A 235 -0.73 -16.77 -2.07
C TYR A 235 -0.71 -18.06 -2.89
N VAL A 236 -1.25 -19.13 -2.32
CA VAL A 236 -1.36 -20.43 -2.99
C VAL A 236 -2.73 -20.55 -3.65
N ILE A 237 -2.72 -20.74 -4.97
CA ILE A 237 -3.90 -21.01 -5.78
C ILE A 237 -3.80 -22.45 -6.29
N LEU A 238 -4.77 -23.29 -5.94
CA LEU A 238 -4.88 -24.64 -6.46
C LEU A 238 -5.97 -24.65 -7.53
N ALA A 239 -5.72 -25.29 -8.66
CA ALA A 239 -6.69 -25.47 -9.73
C ALA A 239 -6.68 -26.92 -10.18
N VAL A 240 -7.77 -27.66 -9.90
CA VAL A 240 -7.99 -29.03 -10.38
C VAL A 240 -8.56 -28.98 -11.80
N GLY A 241 -8.09 -29.87 -12.66
CA GLY A 241 -8.53 -30.04 -14.05
C GLY A 241 -7.43 -30.68 -14.89
N PRO A 242 -7.54 -30.67 -16.23
CA PRO A 242 -6.57 -31.32 -17.12
C PRO A 242 -5.21 -30.61 -17.09
N PRO A 243 -4.16 -31.11 -16.41
CA PRO A 243 -3.01 -30.28 -16.03
C PRO A 243 -2.22 -29.78 -17.24
N HIS A 244 -1.99 -30.63 -18.26
CA HIS A 244 -1.24 -30.25 -19.45
C HIS A 244 -1.98 -29.21 -20.31
N ALA A 245 -3.24 -29.49 -20.66
CA ALA A 245 -4.04 -28.56 -21.46
C ALA A 245 -4.29 -27.23 -20.73
N MET A 246 -4.49 -27.30 -19.41
CA MET A 246 -4.65 -26.12 -18.57
C MET A 246 -3.36 -25.30 -18.51
N GLN A 247 -2.21 -25.94 -18.33
CA GLN A 247 -0.93 -25.25 -18.30
C GLN A 247 -0.65 -24.55 -19.63
N ASP A 248 -0.88 -25.22 -20.75
CA ASP A 248 -0.69 -24.64 -22.08
C ASP A 248 -1.49 -23.35 -22.27
N VAL A 249 -2.76 -23.33 -21.85
CA VAL A 249 -3.62 -22.14 -21.97
C VAL A 249 -3.23 -21.08 -20.94
N PHE A 250 -2.96 -21.49 -19.70
CA PHE A 250 -2.62 -20.58 -18.61
C PHE A 250 -1.30 -19.84 -18.86
N ASP A 251 -0.31 -20.50 -19.47
CA ASP A 251 0.99 -19.91 -19.80
C ASP A 251 0.87 -18.71 -20.75
N ARG A 252 -0.21 -18.66 -21.55
CA ARG A 252 -0.54 -17.57 -22.47
C ARG A 252 -1.68 -16.68 -21.96
N SER A 253 -2.08 -16.82 -20.71
CA SER A 253 -3.21 -16.08 -20.14
C SER A 253 -2.85 -14.66 -19.70
N ALA A 254 -3.87 -13.80 -19.53
CA ALA A 254 -3.67 -12.47 -18.98
C ALA A 254 -3.21 -12.52 -17.51
N GLY A 255 -3.69 -13.49 -16.74
CA GLY A 255 -3.30 -13.71 -15.35
C GLY A 255 -1.81 -13.97 -15.20
N LEU A 256 -1.26 -14.97 -15.92
CA LEU A 256 0.17 -15.26 -15.80
C LEU A 256 1.03 -14.11 -16.35
N ARG A 257 0.65 -13.48 -17.47
CA ARG A 257 1.38 -12.29 -17.98
C ARG A 257 1.44 -11.18 -16.94
N ARG A 258 0.32 -10.91 -16.26
CA ARG A 258 0.25 -9.91 -15.18
C ARG A 258 1.21 -10.27 -14.04
N LEU A 259 1.25 -11.53 -13.61
CA LEU A 259 2.19 -11.99 -12.59
C LEU A 259 3.65 -11.86 -13.02
N ARG A 260 4.00 -12.23 -14.26
CA ARG A 260 5.38 -12.08 -14.79
C ARG A 260 5.84 -10.63 -14.89
N LEU A 261 4.92 -9.71 -15.21
CA LEU A 261 5.20 -8.28 -15.16
C LEU A 261 5.50 -7.83 -13.72
N LEU A 262 4.75 -8.31 -12.73
CA LEU A 262 5.01 -8.02 -11.32
C LEU A 262 6.33 -8.61 -10.82
N GLU A 263 6.66 -9.83 -11.27
CA GLU A 263 7.94 -10.47 -10.98
C GLU A 263 9.11 -9.64 -11.50
N THR A 264 9.02 -9.16 -12.74
CA THR A 264 10.09 -8.36 -13.36
C THR A 264 10.19 -6.95 -12.77
N SER A 265 9.06 -6.28 -12.51
CA SER A 265 9.03 -4.88 -12.09
C SER A 265 9.19 -4.70 -10.57
N TYR A 266 8.73 -5.67 -9.77
CA TYR A 266 8.64 -5.53 -8.32
C TYR A 266 9.25 -6.71 -7.55
N GLY A 267 9.82 -7.72 -8.22
CA GLY A 267 10.48 -8.85 -7.56
C GLY A 267 9.53 -9.86 -6.89
N VAL A 268 8.27 -9.90 -7.31
CA VAL A 268 7.29 -10.93 -6.87
C VAL A 268 7.80 -12.31 -7.28
N GLY A 269 7.78 -13.28 -6.37
CA GLY A 269 8.04 -14.68 -6.71
C GLY A 269 6.82 -15.33 -7.36
N VAL A 270 6.99 -15.96 -8.53
CA VAL A 270 5.89 -16.67 -9.23
C VAL A 270 6.33 -18.08 -9.59
N SER A 271 5.65 -19.07 -9.02
CA SER A 271 5.84 -20.50 -9.33
C SER A 271 4.54 -21.10 -9.85
N VAL A 272 4.64 -21.95 -10.87
CA VAL A 272 3.54 -22.76 -11.40
C VAL A 272 4.04 -24.19 -11.47
N ALA A 273 3.36 -25.09 -10.76
CA ALA A 273 3.72 -26.50 -10.71
C ALA A 273 2.50 -27.37 -11.01
N GLY A 274 2.66 -28.34 -11.90
CA GLY A 274 1.68 -29.42 -12.05
C GLY A 274 1.77 -30.41 -10.89
N GLY A 275 0.64 -31.01 -10.55
CA GLY A 275 0.59 -32.04 -9.50
C GLY A 275 -0.62 -32.94 -9.64
N ASP A 276 -0.51 -34.13 -9.07
CA ASP A 276 -1.60 -35.09 -8.92
C ASP A 276 -2.15 -35.04 -7.49
N GLY A 277 -3.45 -35.33 -7.34
CA GLY A 277 -4.09 -35.41 -6.01
C GLY A 277 -4.18 -34.06 -5.29
N LEU A 278 -4.28 -32.96 -6.02
CA LEU A 278 -4.58 -31.65 -5.43
C LEU A 278 -5.97 -31.70 -4.79
N ALA A 279 -6.04 -31.36 -3.51
CA ALA A 279 -7.29 -31.34 -2.76
C ALA A 279 -7.78 -29.90 -2.61
N VAL A 280 -8.96 -29.62 -3.19
CA VAL A 280 -9.66 -28.36 -3.08
C VAL A 280 -10.86 -28.57 -2.15
N PRO A 281 -11.02 -27.78 -1.07
CA PRO A 281 -12.09 -27.99 -0.11
C PRO A 281 -13.48 -27.69 -0.69
N ALA A 282 -14.52 -27.96 0.10
CA ALA A 282 -15.86 -27.47 -0.16
C ALA A 282 -15.96 -25.96 0.11
N ALA A 283 -16.81 -25.26 -0.64
CA ALA A 283 -17.19 -23.89 -0.35
C ALA A 283 -18.28 -23.85 0.74
N SER A 284 -18.30 -22.75 1.49
CA SER A 284 -19.41 -22.47 2.40
C SER A 284 -20.67 -22.11 1.61
N VAL A 285 -21.67 -22.99 1.64
CA VAL A 285 -22.99 -22.71 1.05
C VAL A 285 -23.75 -21.77 1.98
N ARG A 286 -24.21 -20.64 1.44
CA ARG A 286 -25.01 -19.66 2.19
C ARG A 286 -26.49 -20.02 2.11
N ASP A 287 -27.18 -19.92 3.25
CA ASP A 287 -28.62 -20.10 3.29
C ASP A 287 -29.34 -19.01 2.48
N MET A 288 -30.19 -19.42 1.55
CA MET A 288 -31.08 -18.51 0.83
C MET A 288 -32.37 -18.31 1.62
N ILE A 289 -32.46 -17.20 2.35
CA ILE A 289 -33.62 -16.91 3.21
C ILE A 289 -34.86 -16.48 2.39
N PHE A 290 -34.65 -15.72 1.32
CA PHE A 290 -35.75 -15.09 0.56
C PHE A 290 -36.01 -15.71 -0.81
N ALA A 291 -35.00 -16.33 -1.42
CA ALA A 291 -35.15 -16.96 -2.72
C ALA A 291 -35.82 -18.34 -2.58
N ARG A 292 -36.74 -18.65 -3.48
CA ARG A 292 -37.37 -19.97 -3.60
C ARG A 292 -37.15 -20.49 -5.01
N GLN A 293 -36.95 -21.80 -5.11
CA GLN A 293 -36.91 -22.48 -6.40
C GLN A 293 -38.21 -22.23 -7.17
N SER A 294 -38.09 -21.87 -8.44
CA SER A 294 -39.23 -21.73 -9.35
C SER A 294 -39.31 -22.96 -10.26
N GLY A 295 -40.46 -23.64 -10.29
CA GLY A 295 -40.73 -24.81 -11.14
C GLY A 295 -40.88 -26.13 -10.38
N PRO A 296 -41.42 -27.19 -11.02
CA PRO A 296 -41.62 -28.49 -10.37
C PRO A 296 -40.32 -29.30 -10.31
N ASN A 297 -40.16 -30.06 -9.22
CA ASN A 297 -39.09 -31.03 -8.98
C ASN A 297 -39.04 -32.15 -10.03
#